data_AF-A0A8C4R9R7-F1
#
_entry.id   AF-A0A8C4R9R7-F1
#
_cell.length_a   1.000
_cell.length_b   1.000
_cell.length_c   1.000
_cell.angle_alpha   90.00
_cell.angle_beta   90.00
_cell.angle_gamma   90.00
#
_symmetry.space_group_name_H-M   'P 1'
#
loop_
_entity.id
_entity.type
_entity.pdbx_description
1 polymer ?
#
loop_
_entity_poly.entity_id
_entity_poly.type
_entity_poly.pdbx_seq_one_letter_code
_entity_poly.pdbx_strand_id
1 'polypeptide(L)'
;MFLPLVEQSCCIRSLNYLLLLLHLGLISLPKVIAPGRWCERADMGPQHEVLSPRQELSAPCSALLHFALLGWHLDAEVMRHGVPQGPGKSPSACRLYKPEKTRLVELPKTVPKCCSGWSGPLCDQEISDNGICYSSGDCDMEFAQLDTADEGPTGILGLETCCGNGSRGSWRNLSSSVCIPCTTSYLGDGLSFARHPWRYPASARRRVGRAATPGRWVPPHRVTCATWGGFHFRTFDGQHFNFAGTCGYVLASSADASWALYTAGMVCRDSGCTLELKMTFGMKTVSTLDGSLFVNGLPVPLGRPFYHNEIVVRWLGDFVSIESGLDVRVLWDRGATVYINIGIEAKGNTQGLCGVYNEDPNDDFTMPGGDLASLVTNFGNSWRVMELQIPGCHDVVGVGSTCDRKDIPGIAATAASHCRRLLMIPFDRCHGQVSAA
;
A
#
# COMPACT_ATOMS: atom_id res chain seq x y z
N MET A 1 38.23 -41.17 -15.17
CA MET A 1 38.33 -41.56 -16.59
C MET A 1 37.11 -42.43 -16.86
N PHE A 2 36.06 -41.85 -17.45
CA PHE A 2 34.98 -42.49 -18.23
C PHE A 2 33.94 -41.41 -18.51
N LEU A 3 33.97 -40.89 -19.75
CA LEU A 3 32.87 -40.13 -20.35
C LEU A 3 31.66 -41.06 -20.48
N PRO A 4 30.44 -40.50 -20.38
CA PRO A 4 29.39 -40.92 -21.28
C PRO A 4 28.97 -39.75 -22.17
N LEU A 5 28.97 -40.04 -23.47
CA LEU A 5 28.31 -39.29 -24.52
C LEU A 5 26.83 -39.11 -24.15
N VAL A 6 26.35 -37.87 -24.06
CA VAL A 6 24.92 -37.58 -24.14
C VAL A 6 24.62 -37.18 -25.57
N GLU A 7 24.10 -38.15 -26.32
CA GLU A 7 23.61 -37.98 -27.68
C GLU A 7 22.54 -36.88 -27.74
N GLN A 8 22.69 -36.02 -28.75
CA GLN A 8 21.67 -35.09 -29.21
C GLN A 8 20.47 -35.88 -29.75
N SER A 9 19.50 -36.16 -28.89
CA SER A 9 18.17 -36.61 -29.34
C SER A 9 17.33 -35.39 -29.69
N CYS A 10 17.38 -34.98 -30.95
CA CYS A 10 16.49 -33.99 -31.54
C CYS A 10 15.60 -34.67 -32.57
N CYS A 11 14.34 -34.96 -32.22
CA CYS A 11 13.19 -34.90 -33.15
C CYS A 11 11.85 -35.30 -32.50
N ILE A 12 10.84 -34.46 -32.77
CA ILE A 12 9.38 -34.73 -32.83
C ILE A 12 8.58 -34.73 -31.52
N ARG A 13 7.70 -33.73 -31.39
CA ARG A 13 6.24 -33.93 -31.15
C ARG A 13 5.43 -32.64 -31.41
N SER A 14 4.92 -32.50 -32.63
CA SER A 14 3.64 -31.81 -32.89
C SER A 14 3.13 -32.17 -34.29
N LEU A 15 2.67 -33.42 -34.41
CA LEU A 15 1.78 -33.87 -35.47
C LEU A 15 0.55 -34.39 -34.74
N ASN A 16 -0.46 -33.53 -34.59
CA ASN A 16 -1.89 -33.87 -34.42
C ASN A 16 -2.70 -32.61 -34.08
N TYR A 17 -2.88 -31.70 -35.05
CA TYR A 17 -3.97 -30.70 -35.03
C TYR A 17 -4.17 -30.09 -36.43
N LEU A 18 -4.21 -30.92 -37.48
CA LEU A 18 -4.56 -30.43 -38.83
C LEU A 18 -5.15 -31.56 -39.68
N LEU A 19 -6.24 -32.14 -39.17
CA LEU A 19 -7.06 -33.09 -39.93
C LEU A 19 -8.54 -32.92 -39.55
N LEU A 20 -9.00 -31.67 -39.52
CA LEU A 20 -10.42 -31.34 -39.52
C LEU A 20 -10.51 -29.87 -39.91
N LEU A 21 -10.61 -29.57 -41.21
CA LEU A 21 -11.12 -28.33 -41.82
C LEU A 21 -10.82 -28.37 -43.34
N LEU A 22 -11.51 -29.26 -44.04
CA LEU A 22 -11.66 -29.20 -45.49
C LEU A 22 -13.15 -29.21 -45.79
N HIS A 23 -13.79 -28.06 -45.64
CA HIS A 23 -14.89 -27.64 -46.51
C HIS A 23 -15.17 -26.14 -46.34
N LEU A 24 -15.41 -25.52 -47.49
CA LEU A 24 -15.72 -24.11 -47.74
C LEU A 24 -14.49 -23.21 -47.88
N GLY A 25 -14.28 -22.79 -49.13
CA GLY A 25 -13.21 -21.91 -49.55
C GLY A 25 -13.32 -20.49 -49.00
N LEU A 26 -12.21 -19.77 -49.17
CA LEU A 26 -11.90 -18.42 -48.69
C LEU A 26 -11.37 -18.39 -47.25
N ILE A 27 -10.12 -18.82 -47.06
CA ILE A 27 -9.31 -18.43 -45.90
C ILE A 27 -7.95 -17.97 -46.42
N SER A 28 -7.67 -16.69 -46.23
CA SER A 28 -6.32 -16.12 -46.25
C SER A 28 -5.43 -16.97 -45.34
N LEU A 29 -4.46 -17.68 -45.92
CA LEU A 29 -3.46 -18.45 -45.18
C LEU A 29 -2.91 -17.58 -44.04
N PRO A 30 -3.11 -17.92 -42.75
CA PRO A 30 -2.26 -17.33 -41.74
C PRO A 30 -0.85 -17.77 -42.12
N LYS A 31 0.08 -16.81 -42.28
CA LYS A 31 1.50 -17.14 -42.34
C LYS A 31 1.77 -18.04 -41.14
N VAL A 32 2.02 -19.32 -41.40
CA VAL A 32 2.56 -20.24 -40.41
C VAL A 32 3.93 -19.67 -40.09
N ILE A 33 4.02 -18.92 -38.98
CA ILE A 33 5.30 -18.54 -38.41
C ILE A 33 5.95 -19.87 -38.07
N ALA A 34 7.03 -20.21 -38.77
CA ALA A 34 7.77 -21.43 -38.49
C ALA A 34 8.08 -21.47 -37.00
N PRO A 35 7.85 -22.58 -36.29
CA PRO A 35 8.18 -22.66 -34.89
C PRO A 35 9.69 -22.45 -34.75
N GLY A 36 10.08 -21.37 -34.06
CA GLY A 36 11.47 -21.07 -33.75
C GLY A 36 12.21 -22.27 -33.17
N ARG A 37 13.51 -22.37 -33.39
CA ARG A 37 14.34 -23.45 -32.86
C ARG A 37 14.76 -23.14 -31.43
N TRP A 38 13.83 -23.41 -30.52
CA TRP A 38 14.04 -23.26 -29.07
C TRP A 38 14.67 -24.51 -28.47
N CYS A 39 15.69 -24.30 -27.64
CA CYS A 39 16.34 -25.33 -26.85
C CYS A 39 16.28 -24.95 -25.37
N GLU A 40 16.11 -25.94 -24.50
CA GLU A 40 16.20 -25.73 -23.06
C GLU A 40 17.66 -25.72 -22.65
N ARG A 41 18.07 -24.67 -21.92
CA ARG A 41 19.38 -24.63 -21.28
C ARG A 41 19.19 -24.37 -19.79
N ALA A 42 19.89 -25.15 -18.97
CA ALA A 42 20.01 -24.85 -17.55
C ALA A 42 20.86 -23.59 -17.41
N ASP A 43 20.24 -22.50 -16.98
CA ASP A 43 20.91 -21.26 -16.62
C ASP A 43 20.71 -21.02 -15.12
N MET A 44 21.74 -20.50 -14.45
CA MET A 44 21.60 -20.10 -13.06
C MET A 44 20.83 -18.79 -13.04
N GLY A 45 19.74 -18.73 -12.28
CA GLY A 45 18.95 -17.52 -12.23
C GLY A 45 18.17 -17.37 -10.94
N PRO A 46 17.79 -16.13 -10.61
CA PRO A 46 17.01 -15.83 -9.42
C PRO A 46 15.64 -16.50 -9.50
N GLN A 47 15.37 -17.41 -8.58
CA GLN A 47 14.04 -17.97 -8.33
C GLN A 47 13.57 -17.61 -6.92
N HIS A 48 12.25 -17.47 -6.76
CA HIS A 48 11.63 -17.31 -5.46
C HIS A 48 11.31 -18.68 -4.88
N GLU A 49 12.07 -19.09 -3.88
CA GLU A 49 11.79 -20.28 -3.08
C GLU A 49 10.77 -19.91 -1.99
N VAL A 50 9.66 -20.64 -1.91
CA VAL A 50 8.64 -20.44 -0.88
C VAL A 50 9.11 -21.07 0.43
N LEU A 51 9.46 -20.24 1.41
CA LEU A 51 9.82 -20.67 2.76
C LEU A 51 8.60 -21.07 3.59
N SER A 52 7.49 -20.35 3.41
CA SER A 52 6.21 -20.67 4.05
C SER A 52 5.06 -20.32 3.11
N PRO A 53 4.13 -21.24 2.84
CA PRO A 53 3.00 -20.99 1.95
C PRO A 53 2.05 -19.94 2.53
N ARG A 54 1.24 -19.33 1.67
CA ARG A 54 0.10 -18.49 2.09
C ARG A 54 -0.81 -19.28 3.01
N GLN A 55 -1.17 -18.70 4.14
CA GLN A 55 -2.12 -19.27 5.10
C GLN A 55 -3.41 -18.49 5.05
N GLU A 56 -4.55 -19.15 5.27
CA GLU A 56 -5.87 -18.51 5.33
C GLU A 56 -6.61 -18.99 6.57
N LEU A 57 -7.35 -18.10 7.22
CA LEU A 57 -8.17 -18.44 8.37
C LEU A 57 -9.41 -17.55 8.45
N SER A 58 -10.41 -18.03 9.18
CA SER A 58 -11.56 -17.22 9.60
C SER A 58 -11.48 -17.00 11.10
N ALA A 59 -11.55 -15.75 11.54
CA ALA A 59 -11.44 -15.36 12.94
C ALA A 59 -12.51 -14.34 13.32
N PRO A 60 -12.89 -14.23 14.60
CA PRO A 60 -13.78 -13.15 15.05
C PRO A 60 -13.24 -11.78 14.64
N CYS A 61 -14.08 -10.92 14.06
CA CYS A 61 -13.66 -9.57 13.67
C CYS A 61 -13.23 -8.71 14.87
N SER A 62 -13.73 -9.03 16.07
CA SER A 62 -13.25 -8.44 17.32
C SER A 62 -11.76 -8.68 17.59
N ALA A 63 -11.19 -9.76 17.05
CA ALA A 63 -9.79 -10.12 17.22
C ALA A 63 -8.86 -9.58 16.11
N LEU A 64 -9.34 -8.72 15.21
CA LEU A 64 -8.53 -8.22 14.09
C LEU A 64 -7.22 -7.57 14.53
N LEU A 65 -7.23 -6.81 15.62
CA LEU A 65 -6.01 -6.20 16.16
C LEU A 65 -4.95 -7.26 16.48
N HIS A 66 -5.34 -8.37 17.09
CA HIS A 66 -4.42 -9.47 17.40
C HIS A 66 -3.78 -10.05 16.14
N PHE A 67 -4.60 -10.37 15.14
CA PHE A 67 -4.10 -10.96 13.90
C PHE A 67 -3.25 -9.98 13.07
N ALA A 68 -3.62 -8.69 13.04
CA ALA A 68 -2.82 -7.65 12.40
C ALA A 68 -1.41 -7.55 13.03
N LEU A 69 -1.32 -7.61 14.37
CA LEU A 69 -0.03 -7.63 15.08
C LEU A 69 0.81 -8.88 14.79
N LEU A 70 0.17 -10.00 14.43
CA LEU A 70 0.84 -11.25 14.02
C LEU A 70 1.20 -11.31 12.52
N GLY A 71 0.96 -10.21 11.78
CA GLY A 71 1.28 -10.09 10.37
C GLY A 71 0.30 -10.81 9.44
N TRP A 72 -0.95 -11.02 9.87
CA TRP A 72 -2.04 -11.44 8.98
C TRP A 72 -2.58 -10.27 8.19
N HIS A 73 -3.42 -10.55 7.20
CA HIS A 73 -4.08 -9.57 6.33
C HIS A 73 -5.59 -9.89 6.17
N LEU A 74 -6.46 -8.89 6.10
CA LEU A 74 -7.90 -8.96 5.89
C LEU A 74 -8.18 -9.04 4.39
N ASP A 75 -9.01 -9.99 4.01
CA ASP A 75 -9.50 -10.11 2.65
C ASP A 75 -10.70 -9.16 2.42
N ALA A 76 -10.39 -7.88 2.25
CA ALA A 76 -11.38 -6.81 2.15
C ALA A 76 -12.28 -6.90 0.90
N GLU A 77 -11.87 -7.63 -0.13
CA GLU A 77 -12.67 -7.87 -1.33
C GLU A 77 -13.79 -8.86 -1.02
N VAL A 78 -13.47 -9.93 -0.30
CA VAL A 78 -14.46 -10.90 0.19
C VAL A 78 -15.38 -10.30 1.26
N MET A 79 -14.85 -9.48 2.17
CA MET A 79 -15.67 -8.86 3.23
C MET A 79 -16.71 -7.87 2.68
N ARG A 80 -16.41 -7.12 1.61
CA ARG A 80 -17.36 -6.17 0.98
C ARG A 80 -18.54 -6.82 0.28
N HIS A 81 -18.37 -8.05 -0.22
CA HIS A 81 -19.40 -8.77 -0.99
C HIS A 81 -20.12 -9.86 -0.18
N GLY A 82 -19.70 -10.08 1.07
CA GLY A 82 -19.98 -11.32 1.79
C GLY A 82 -21.19 -11.35 2.72
N VAL A 83 -21.77 -10.23 3.16
CA VAL A 83 -22.85 -10.30 4.17
C VAL A 83 -23.88 -9.16 4.04
N PRO A 84 -25.17 -9.45 3.77
CA PRO A 84 -26.25 -8.51 4.05
C PRO A 84 -26.50 -8.49 5.56
N GLN A 85 -26.19 -7.37 6.21
CA GLN A 85 -26.49 -7.17 7.63
C GLN A 85 -27.46 -5.99 7.80
N GLY A 86 -28.35 -6.12 8.77
CA GLY A 86 -29.12 -4.98 9.27
C GLY A 86 -28.20 -3.95 9.92
N PRO A 87 -28.66 -2.70 10.10
CA PRO A 87 -27.87 -1.65 10.74
C PRO A 87 -27.34 -2.11 12.11
N GLY A 88 -26.06 -1.80 12.38
CA GLY A 88 -25.42 -2.04 13.68
C GLY A 88 -24.83 -3.43 13.95
N LYS A 89 -24.86 -4.40 13.01
CA LYS A 89 -24.25 -5.72 13.22
C LYS A 89 -22.89 -5.86 12.54
N SER A 90 -21.87 -6.22 13.33
CA SER A 90 -20.56 -6.63 12.83
C SER A 90 -20.58 -8.06 12.30
N PRO A 91 -19.82 -8.41 11.24
CA PRO A 91 -19.62 -9.79 10.86
C PRO A 91 -19.08 -10.57 12.06
N SER A 92 -19.69 -11.73 12.34
CA SER A 92 -19.22 -12.60 13.42
C SER A 92 -17.83 -13.17 13.13
N ALA A 93 -17.42 -13.21 11.85
CA ALA A 93 -16.12 -13.68 11.43
C ALA A 93 -15.58 -12.90 10.22
N CYS A 94 -14.29 -12.58 10.28
CA CYS A 94 -13.49 -11.94 9.25
C CYS A 94 -12.60 -13.00 8.58
N ARG A 95 -12.43 -12.90 7.26
CA ARG A 95 -11.49 -13.75 6.51
C ARG A 95 -10.12 -13.11 6.45
N LEU A 96 -9.12 -13.84 6.90
CA LEU A 96 -7.74 -13.40 7.02
C LEU A 96 -6.81 -14.31 6.22
N TYR A 97 -5.69 -13.76 5.74
CA TYR A 97 -4.62 -14.50 5.12
C TYR A 97 -3.25 -14.00 5.58
N LYS A 98 -2.27 -14.88 5.68
CA LYS A 98 -0.87 -14.52 5.89
C LYS A 98 -0.11 -14.74 4.59
N PRO A 99 0.58 -13.72 4.03
CA PRO A 99 1.24 -13.84 2.74
C PRO A 99 2.34 -14.91 2.78
N GLU A 100 2.64 -15.46 1.61
CA GLU A 100 3.76 -16.36 1.47
C GLU A 100 5.08 -15.65 1.78
N LYS A 101 5.99 -16.36 2.46
CA LYS A 101 7.34 -15.86 2.70
C LYS A 101 8.26 -16.50 1.67
N THR A 102 8.83 -15.70 0.78
CA THR A 102 9.74 -16.17 -0.26
C THR A 102 11.16 -15.70 -0.02
N ARG A 103 12.15 -16.47 -0.49
CA ARG A 103 13.56 -16.08 -0.56
C ARG A 103 14.04 -16.18 -2.00
N LEU A 104 14.86 -15.22 -2.43
CA LEU A 104 15.61 -15.33 -3.67
C LEU A 104 16.75 -16.35 -3.52
N VAL A 105 16.71 -17.38 -4.35
CA VAL A 105 17.74 -18.42 -4.44
C VAL A 105 18.16 -18.57 -5.90
N GLU A 106 19.47 -18.71 -6.10
CA GLU A 106 20.07 -19.06 -7.38
C GLU A 106 19.89 -20.57 -7.60
N LEU A 107 18.87 -20.94 -8.38
CA LEU A 107 18.60 -22.33 -8.72
C LEU A 107 18.75 -22.51 -10.24
N PRO A 108 19.22 -23.70 -10.70
CA PRO A 108 19.25 -23.99 -12.12
C PRO A 108 17.82 -23.95 -12.67
N LYS A 109 17.58 -22.99 -13.55
CA LYS A 109 16.30 -22.80 -14.24
C LYS A 109 16.45 -23.25 -15.68
N THR A 110 15.53 -24.05 -16.18
CA THR A 110 15.40 -24.28 -17.61
C THR A 110 14.82 -23.03 -18.24
N VAL A 111 15.65 -22.32 -18.99
CA VAL A 111 15.21 -21.16 -19.77
C VAL A 111 15.24 -21.52 -21.26
N PRO A 112 14.19 -21.13 -22.01
CA PRO A 112 14.22 -21.28 -23.45
C PRO A 112 15.25 -20.30 -24.03
N LYS A 113 16.24 -20.85 -24.74
CA LYS A 113 17.19 -20.08 -25.54
C LYS A 113 17.18 -20.62 -26.97
N CYS A 114 17.68 -19.84 -27.92
CA CYS A 114 17.84 -20.35 -29.28
C CYS A 114 18.83 -21.53 -29.29
N CYS A 115 18.52 -22.56 -30.06
CA CYS A 115 19.42 -23.68 -30.27
C CYS A 115 20.74 -23.20 -30.89
N SER A 116 21.83 -23.94 -30.65
CA SER A 116 23.12 -23.65 -31.28
C SER A 116 22.96 -23.55 -32.79
N GLY A 117 23.49 -22.49 -33.39
CA GLY A 117 23.29 -22.20 -34.81
C GLY A 117 22.03 -21.37 -35.11
N TRP A 118 21.30 -20.88 -34.11
CA TRP A 118 20.08 -20.08 -34.30
C TRP A 118 20.07 -18.85 -33.37
N SER A 119 19.60 -17.69 -33.85
CA SER A 119 19.52 -16.42 -33.11
C SER A 119 18.24 -15.64 -33.45
N GLY A 120 18.12 -14.41 -32.95
CA GLY A 120 16.94 -13.56 -33.12
C GLY A 120 15.87 -13.75 -32.04
N PRO A 121 14.92 -12.81 -31.90
CA PRO A 121 13.89 -12.83 -30.85
C PRO A 121 12.91 -14.01 -30.97
N LEU A 122 12.86 -14.66 -32.13
CA LEU A 122 12.02 -15.82 -32.41
C LEU A 122 12.83 -17.11 -32.67
N CYS A 123 14.16 -17.08 -32.53
CA CYS A 123 15.06 -18.22 -32.75
C CYS A 123 14.90 -18.91 -34.12
N ASP A 124 14.59 -18.14 -35.14
CA ASP A 124 14.35 -18.56 -36.53
C ASP A 124 15.43 -18.07 -37.49
N GLN A 125 16.45 -17.38 -36.99
CA GLN A 125 17.57 -16.87 -37.79
C GLN A 125 18.76 -17.82 -37.66
N GLU A 126 19.18 -18.44 -38.76
CA GLU A 126 20.34 -19.33 -38.77
C GLU A 126 21.63 -18.53 -38.59
N ILE A 127 22.47 -18.96 -37.64
CA ILE A 127 23.80 -18.42 -37.43
C ILE A 127 24.74 -19.01 -38.48
N SER A 128 24.98 -18.27 -39.57
CA SER A 128 26.04 -18.56 -40.54
C SER A 128 27.41 -18.19 -39.95
N ASP A 129 28.39 -19.08 -40.05
CA ASP A 129 29.78 -18.90 -39.55
C ASP A 129 30.59 -17.85 -40.34
N ASN A 130 30.06 -17.36 -41.47
CA ASN A 130 30.70 -16.32 -42.28
C ASN A 130 30.07 -14.95 -42.01
N GLY A 131 30.90 -13.91 -41.84
CA GLY A 131 30.48 -12.54 -41.57
C GLY A 131 30.82 -11.56 -42.70
N ILE A 132 30.57 -10.27 -42.46
CA ILE A 132 30.86 -9.20 -43.43
C ILE A 132 31.94 -8.28 -42.85
N CYS A 133 32.91 -7.95 -43.70
CA CYS A 133 33.93 -6.96 -43.42
C CYS A 133 33.46 -5.57 -43.81
N TYR A 134 33.59 -4.62 -42.90
CA TYR A 134 33.36 -3.22 -43.13
C TYR A 134 34.69 -2.50 -43.15
N SER A 135 34.86 -1.64 -44.15
CA SER A 135 36.07 -0.82 -44.29
C SER A 135 36.19 0.23 -43.18
N SER A 136 35.08 0.58 -42.51
CA SER A 136 35.01 1.48 -41.34
C SER A 136 34.70 0.73 -40.05
N GLY A 137 35.07 1.31 -38.91
CA GLY A 137 34.64 0.84 -37.57
C GLY A 137 33.14 1.00 -37.31
N ASP A 138 32.43 1.66 -38.23
CA ASP A 138 30.99 1.84 -38.19
C ASP A 138 30.32 0.78 -39.07
N CYS A 139 29.39 0.04 -38.47
CA CYS A 139 28.66 -1.05 -39.09
C CYS A 139 27.29 -0.61 -39.63
N ASP A 140 26.97 0.69 -39.59
CA ASP A 140 25.75 1.25 -40.17
C ASP A 140 25.97 1.70 -41.61
N MET A 141 25.47 0.90 -42.55
CA MET A 141 25.08 1.40 -43.87
C MET A 141 23.73 0.83 -44.31
N GLU A 142 22.82 1.75 -44.60
CA GLU A 142 21.46 1.59 -45.15
C GLU A 142 21.45 1.31 -46.68
N PHE A 143 22.62 1.05 -47.29
CA PHE A 143 22.81 0.74 -48.71
C PHE A 143 23.76 -0.45 -48.89
N ALA A 144 23.24 -1.68 -48.80
CA ALA A 144 23.75 -2.79 -49.60
C ALA A 144 22.71 -3.15 -50.66
N GLN A 145 22.15 -2.14 -51.31
CA GLN A 145 21.52 -2.33 -52.60
C GLN A 145 22.32 -1.49 -53.55
N LEU A 146 22.91 -2.12 -54.55
CA LEU A 146 22.96 -1.53 -55.88
C LEU A 146 23.21 -2.68 -56.84
N ASP A 147 22.26 -2.85 -57.76
CA ASP A 147 22.59 -3.33 -59.09
C ASP A 147 23.91 -2.69 -59.53
N THR A 148 24.85 -3.56 -59.92
CA THR A 148 25.88 -3.36 -60.94
C THR A 148 26.21 -1.91 -61.32
N ALA A 149 27.36 -1.41 -60.85
CA ALA A 149 28.46 -0.92 -61.70
C ALA A 149 29.57 -0.26 -60.83
N ASP A 150 30.81 -0.68 -61.07
CA ASP A 150 32.08 -0.26 -60.45
C ASP A 150 32.34 -0.67 -58.99
N GLU A 151 33.43 -1.41 -58.81
CA GLU A 151 33.71 -2.32 -57.70
C GLU A 151 33.86 -1.63 -56.33
N GLY A 152 32.80 -1.75 -55.52
CA GLY A 152 32.77 -1.63 -54.06
C GLY A 152 33.02 -2.98 -53.33
N PRO A 153 32.93 -3.02 -52.00
CA PRO A 153 33.84 -3.79 -51.14
C PRO A 153 33.64 -5.31 -51.16
N THR A 154 34.79 -5.98 -51.07
CA THR A 154 35.04 -7.41 -51.04
C THR A 154 34.37 -8.17 -49.89
N GLY A 155 33.53 -9.14 -50.23
CA GLY A 155 33.60 -10.52 -49.74
C GLY A 155 33.06 -10.86 -48.35
N ILE A 156 32.06 -11.75 -48.32
CA ILE A 156 31.70 -12.55 -47.14
C ILE A 156 32.94 -13.34 -46.70
N LEU A 157 33.51 -12.99 -45.54
CA LEU A 157 34.79 -13.50 -45.03
C LEU A 157 34.68 -13.73 -43.52
N GLY A 158 35.43 -14.72 -43.00
CA GLY A 158 35.53 -14.95 -41.56
C GLY A 158 36.32 -13.85 -40.84
N LEU A 159 36.11 -13.70 -39.53
CA LEU A 159 36.74 -12.64 -38.70
C LEU A 159 38.28 -12.61 -38.84
N GLU A 160 38.93 -13.77 -38.81
CA GLU A 160 40.39 -13.86 -38.92
C GLU A 160 40.91 -13.48 -40.31
N THR A 161 40.18 -13.86 -41.36
CA THR A 161 40.52 -13.49 -42.74
C THR A 161 40.29 -11.99 -42.98
N CYS A 162 39.33 -11.39 -42.27
CA CYS A 162 38.99 -9.97 -42.33
C CYS A 162 40.04 -9.06 -41.69
N CYS A 163 40.53 -9.43 -40.50
CA CYS A 163 41.46 -8.61 -39.71
C CYS A 163 42.95 -9.00 -39.95
N GLY A 164 43.23 -9.97 -40.83
CA GLY A 164 44.54 -10.63 -40.93
C GLY A 164 45.70 -9.86 -41.56
N ASN A 165 45.50 -8.63 -42.08
CA ASN A 165 46.51 -7.88 -42.85
C ASN A 165 46.61 -6.38 -42.51
N GLY A 166 46.42 -5.99 -41.24
CA GLY A 166 46.55 -4.58 -40.82
C GLY A 166 45.41 -3.68 -41.30
N SER A 167 44.29 -4.27 -41.68
CA SER A 167 43.05 -3.61 -42.05
C SER A 167 42.44 -2.90 -40.83
N ARG A 168 42.17 -1.58 -40.94
CA ARG A 168 41.46 -0.76 -39.93
C ARG A 168 39.93 -0.95 -39.97
N GLY A 169 39.49 -2.13 -40.41
CA GLY A 169 38.07 -2.43 -40.63
C GLY A 169 37.36 -2.87 -39.35
N SER A 170 36.07 -3.16 -39.49
CA SER A 170 35.30 -3.90 -38.49
C SER A 170 34.67 -5.13 -39.12
N TRP A 171 34.41 -6.14 -38.30
CA TRP A 171 33.76 -7.36 -38.73
C TRP A 171 32.49 -7.56 -37.94
N ARG A 172 31.43 -7.95 -38.62
CA ARG A 172 30.15 -8.28 -38.00
C ARG A 172 29.73 -9.67 -38.44
N ASN A 173 29.45 -10.54 -37.48
CA ASN A 173 28.84 -11.84 -37.75
C ASN A 173 27.43 -11.58 -38.31
N LEU A 174 27.03 -12.29 -39.37
CA LEU A 174 25.68 -12.17 -39.94
C LEU A 174 24.56 -12.48 -38.92
N SER A 175 24.90 -13.19 -37.86
CA SER A 175 23.96 -13.69 -36.86
C SER A 175 23.99 -13.00 -35.50
N SER A 176 24.96 -12.09 -35.31
CA SER A 176 25.08 -11.24 -34.13
C SER A 176 24.99 -9.76 -34.53
N SER A 177 24.39 -8.93 -33.68
CA SER A 177 24.37 -7.48 -33.88
C SER A 177 25.63 -6.79 -33.34
N VAL A 178 26.68 -7.56 -33.06
CA VAL A 178 27.88 -7.05 -32.39
C VAL A 178 28.93 -6.76 -33.45
N CYS A 179 29.24 -5.47 -33.62
CA CYS A 179 30.29 -4.97 -34.51
C CYS A 179 31.64 -5.04 -33.79
N ILE A 180 32.61 -5.76 -34.35
CA ILE A 180 33.92 -6.02 -33.74
C ILE A 180 35.00 -5.29 -34.54
N PRO A 181 35.62 -4.23 -34.00
CA PRO A 181 36.68 -3.49 -34.71
C PRO A 181 38.01 -4.27 -34.71
N CYS A 182 38.69 -4.30 -35.85
CA CYS A 182 40.02 -4.89 -36.02
C CYS A 182 41.11 -3.91 -35.51
N THR A 183 41.31 -3.78 -34.20
CA THR A 183 42.38 -2.91 -33.66
C THR A 183 43.65 -3.70 -33.35
N THR A 184 44.83 -3.23 -33.76
CA THR A 184 45.65 -2.32 -32.92
C THR A 184 46.10 -1.02 -33.61
N SER A 185 45.54 0.12 -33.19
CA SER A 185 46.13 1.48 -33.19
C SER A 185 45.45 2.37 -32.12
N TYR A 186 46.22 2.69 -31.08
CA TYR A 186 46.27 3.85 -30.17
C TYR A 186 45.27 5.05 -30.18
N LEU A 187 45.03 5.53 -28.95
CA LEU A 187 44.58 6.86 -28.45
C LEU A 187 43.08 7.18 -28.63
N GLY A 188 42.32 7.69 -27.66
CA GLY A 188 42.57 8.18 -26.32
C GLY A 188 41.30 8.91 -25.83
N ASP A 189 40.99 8.74 -24.54
CA ASP A 189 40.26 9.63 -23.62
C ASP A 189 39.04 10.46 -24.09
N GLY A 190 37.92 10.25 -23.37
CA GLY A 190 37.39 11.32 -22.52
C GLY A 190 36.09 12.02 -22.90
N LEU A 191 35.07 11.78 -22.06
CA LEU A 191 34.12 12.76 -21.49
C LEU A 191 32.95 13.31 -22.34
N SER A 192 31.73 12.89 -21.92
CA SER A 192 30.56 13.68 -21.48
C SER A 192 30.32 15.11 -21.98
N PHE A 193 29.07 15.47 -22.32
CA PHE A 193 28.14 16.29 -21.50
C PHE A 193 26.85 16.72 -22.26
N ALA A 194 25.80 17.01 -21.49
CA ALA A 194 24.38 17.20 -21.84
C ALA A 194 23.94 18.63 -22.26
N ARG A 195 22.68 18.80 -22.76
CA ARG A 195 21.57 19.66 -22.21
C ARG A 195 20.45 20.03 -23.23
N HIS A 196 19.22 20.19 -22.70
CA HIS A 196 17.97 20.70 -23.33
C HIS A 196 18.03 22.18 -23.81
N PRO A 197 17.00 22.76 -24.51
CA PRO A 197 15.78 23.31 -23.85
C PRO A 197 14.42 23.36 -24.66
N TRP A 198 13.32 23.30 -23.89
CA TRP A 198 11.93 23.85 -24.03
C TRP A 198 11.33 24.43 -25.33
N ARG A 199 10.04 24.12 -25.60
CA ARG A 199 8.97 25.09 -25.99
C ARG A 199 7.52 24.51 -25.96
N TYR A 200 6.57 25.34 -25.50
CA TYR A 200 5.11 25.13 -25.41
C TYR A 200 4.39 25.22 -26.77
N PRO A 201 3.08 24.85 -26.84
CA PRO A 201 2.12 25.90 -27.21
C PRO A 201 0.85 25.93 -26.36
N ALA A 202 0.26 27.13 -26.31
CA ALA A 202 -1.06 27.43 -25.77
C ALA A 202 -2.06 27.74 -26.89
N SER A 203 -3.34 27.66 -26.54
CA SER A 203 -4.55 28.22 -27.18
C SER A 203 -5.40 27.32 -28.09
N ALA A 204 -6.58 26.93 -27.57
CA ALA A 204 -7.82 26.86 -28.33
C ALA A 204 -9.00 27.25 -27.42
N ARG A 205 -9.73 28.28 -27.83
CA ARG A 205 -10.91 28.86 -27.17
C ARG A 205 -12.17 28.01 -27.41
N ARG A 206 -13.01 27.97 -26.37
CA ARG A 206 -14.49 27.96 -26.31
C ARG A 206 -15.27 27.14 -27.37
N ARG A 207 -16.10 26.23 -26.86
CA ARG A 207 -17.55 26.26 -27.13
C ARG A 207 -18.35 26.14 -25.84
N VAL A 208 -19.36 26.99 -25.75
CA VAL A 208 -20.37 27.09 -24.70
C VAL A 208 -21.49 26.10 -25.01
N GLY A 209 -22.05 25.47 -23.96
CA GLY A 209 -23.43 25.00 -23.96
C GLY A 209 -23.65 23.66 -23.29
N ARG A 210 -24.00 23.67 -22.00
CA ARG A 210 -25.37 23.37 -21.51
C ARG A 210 -25.39 23.39 -19.97
N ALA A 211 -26.51 23.90 -19.47
CA ALA A 211 -26.76 24.22 -18.08
C ALA A 211 -26.60 23.01 -17.14
N ALA A 212 -25.80 23.18 -16.10
CA ALA A 212 -25.95 22.46 -14.84
C ALA A 212 -26.44 23.48 -13.81
N THR A 213 -27.61 23.23 -13.24
CA THR A 213 -28.10 23.89 -12.02
C THR A 213 -27.00 23.95 -10.96
N PRO A 214 -26.86 25.04 -10.17
CA PRO A 214 -25.92 25.05 -9.07
C PRO A 214 -26.49 24.17 -7.97
N GLY A 215 -26.21 22.86 -8.05
CA GLY A 215 -26.19 22.01 -6.87
C GLY A 215 -25.19 22.62 -5.91
N ARG A 216 -25.71 23.21 -4.84
CA ARG A 216 -24.95 23.67 -3.69
C ARG A 216 -24.02 22.51 -3.29
N TRP A 217 -22.72 22.66 -3.52
CA TRP A 217 -21.70 21.79 -2.95
C TRP A 217 -21.79 21.98 -1.43
N VAL A 218 -22.59 21.14 -0.77
CA VAL A 218 -22.50 20.96 0.67
C VAL A 218 -21.27 20.08 0.86
N PRO A 219 -20.19 20.56 1.50
CA PRO A 219 -19.07 19.69 1.83
C PRO A 219 -19.62 18.46 2.55
N PRO A 220 -19.13 17.25 2.29
CA PRO A 220 -19.58 16.09 3.04
C PRO A 220 -19.45 16.40 4.52
N HIS A 221 -20.58 16.37 5.25
CA HIS A 221 -20.60 16.64 6.67
C HIS A 221 -19.74 15.56 7.34
N ARG A 222 -18.55 15.95 7.79
CA ARG A 222 -17.75 15.12 8.69
C ARG A 222 -18.29 15.30 10.10
N VAL A 223 -18.45 14.20 10.79
CA VAL A 223 -18.75 14.21 12.23
C VAL A 223 -17.48 13.96 13.02
N THR A 224 -17.51 14.32 14.30
CA THR A 224 -16.34 14.25 15.18
C THR A 224 -16.70 13.62 16.50
N CYS A 225 -16.11 12.46 16.78
CA CYS A 225 -15.97 11.95 18.12
C CYS A 225 -14.71 12.53 18.75
N ALA A 226 -14.74 12.79 20.05
CA ALA A 226 -13.59 13.30 20.78
C ALA A 226 -13.43 12.62 22.14
N THR A 227 -12.20 12.45 22.58
CA THR A 227 -11.86 12.21 23.97
C THR A 227 -10.79 13.20 24.42
N TRP A 228 -10.87 13.67 25.66
CA TRP A 228 -9.90 14.59 26.25
C TRP A 228 -9.73 14.32 27.74
N GLY A 229 -8.56 14.68 28.28
CA GLY A 229 -8.21 14.43 29.68
C GLY A 229 -8.15 12.95 30.06
N GLY A 230 -8.27 12.03 29.08
CA GLY A 230 -8.21 10.57 29.28
C GLY A 230 -9.49 9.91 29.78
N PHE A 231 -10.54 10.67 30.10
CA PHE A 231 -11.79 10.11 30.63
C PHE A 231 -13.06 10.84 30.18
N HIS A 232 -12.95 11.99 29.53
CA HIS A 232 -14.11 12.67 28.93
C HIS A 232 -14.28 12.22 27.49
N PHE A 233 -15.54 12.06 27.08
CA PHE A 233 -15.90 11.61 25.74
C PHE A 233 -17.05 12.44 25.19
N ARG A 234 -17.04 12.60 23.86
CA ARG A 234 -18.14 13.07 23.05
C ARG A 234 -18.26 12.14 21.85
N THR A 235 -19.43 11.51 21.68
CA THR A 235 -19.72 10.61 20.55
C THR A 235 -19.88 11.35 19.23
N PHE A 236 -20.05 10.61 18.14
CA PHE A 236 -20.32 11.19 16.82
C PHE A 236 -21.65 11.97 16.78
N ASP A 237 -22.67 11.50 17.50
CA ASP A 237 -23.99 12.13 17.57
C ASP A 237 -24.08 13.21 18.67
N GLY A 238 -22.99 13.40 19.43
CA GLY A 238 -22.81 14.51 20.36
C GLY A 238 -23.15 14.20 21.82
N GLN A 239 -23.42 12.94 22.17
CA GLN A 239 -23.59 12.50 23.54
C GLN A 239 -22.27 12.67 24.32
N HIS A 240 -22.34 13.39 25.44
CA HIS A 240 -21.20 13.59 26.34
C HIS A 240 -21.28 12.61 27.51
N PHE A 241 -20.14 12.05 27.91
CA PHE A 241 -20.06 11.19 29.08
C PHE A 241 -18.63 11.11 29.65
N ASN A 242 -18.55 10.60 30.88
CA ASN A 242 -17.29 10.40 31.58
C ASN A 242 -17.07 8.91 31.87
N PHE A 243 -15.92 8.39 31.48
CA PHE A 243 -15.53 7.01 31.72
C PHE A 243 -14.02 6.91 31.97
N ALA A 244 -13.63 6.71 33.23
CA ALA A 244 -12.23 6.67 33.65
C ALA A 244 -11.67 5.23 33.65
N GLY A 245 -11.65 4.61 32.47
CA GLY A 245 -11.15 3.25 32.29
C GLY A 245 -9.62 3.15 32.33
N THR A 246 -9.10 2.08 32.93
CA THR A 246 -7.64 1.80 32.99
C THR A 246 -7.18 0.73 31.99
N CYS A 247 -8.12 0.15 31.26
CA CYS A 247 -7.88 -0.88 30.25
C CYS A 247 -7.71 -0.30 28.85
N GLY A 248 -7.47 -1.19 27.88
CA GLY A 248 -7.63 -0.85 26.47
C GLY A 248 -9.09 -0.98 26.07
N TYR A 249 -9.60 0.00 25.32
CA TYR A 249 -11.01 0.05 24.91
C TYR A 249 -11.12 0.40 23.42
N VAL A 250 -12.18 -0.07 22.77
CA VAL A 250 -12.53 0.36 21.42
C VAL A 250 -13.07 1.79 21.48
N LEU A 251 -12.32 2.76 20.96
CA LEU A 251 -12.81 4.14 20.81
C LEU A 251 -13.88 4.18 19.72
N ALA A 252 -13.48 3.77 18.51
CA ALA A 252 -14.37 3.73 17.37
C ALA A 252 -13.91 2.62 16.42
N SER A 253 -14.83 1.88 15.83
CA SER A 253 -14.55 0.94 14.75
C SER A 253 -15.68 0.92 13.75
N SER A 254 -15.40 0.51 12.51
CA SER A 254 -16.45 0.17 11.57
C SER A 254 -17.06 -1.19 11.89
N ALA A 255 -18.35 -1.39 11.58
CA ALA A 255 -18.98 -2.69 11.79
C ALA A 255 -18.39 -3.76 10.87
N ASP A 256 -18.00 -3.41 9.64
CA ASP A 256 -17.29 -4.31 8.72
C ASP A 256 -15.82 -4.60 9.12
N ALA A 257 -15.36 -4.02 10.22
CA ALA A 257 -14.01 -4.14 10.76
C ALA A 257 -12.89 -3.70 9.79
N SER A 258 -13.23 -2.91 8.76
CA SER A 258 -12.28 -2.23 7.88
C SER A 258 -11.39 -1.23 8.61
N TRP A 259 -11.82 -0.65 9.72
CA TRP A 259 -10.95 0.16 10.58
C TRP A 259 -11.37 0.10 12.05
N ALA A 260 -10.41 0.30 12.94
CA ALA A 260 -10.67 0.42 14.37
C ALA A 260 -9.60 1.27 15.05
N LEU A 261 -10.02 2.02 16.07
CA LEU A 261 -9.20 2.81 16.96
C LEU A 261 -9.40 2.32 18.39
N TYR A 262 -8.30 2.13 19.08
CA TYR A 262 -8.25 1.59 20.43
C TYR A 262 -7.45 2.52 21.32
N THR A 263 -7.91 2.71 22.55
CA THR A 263 -7.00 3.11 23.64
C THR A 263 -6.15 1.89 24.03
N ALA A 264 -4.88 2.14 24.32
CA ALA A 264 -3.90 1.13 24.71
C ALA A 264 -3.29 1.44 26.09
N GLY A 265 -4.04 2.16 26.93
CA GLY A 265 -3.65 2.56 28.28
C GLY A 265 -3.07 3.98 28.33
N MET A 266 -2.70 4.39 29.54
CA MET A 266 -2.09 5.68 29.80
C MET A 266 -0.66 5.48 30.31
N VAL A 267 0.29 6.20 29.74
CA VAL A 267 1.69 6.21 30.18
C VAL A 267 1.97 7.56 30.83
N CYS A 268 2.30 7.54 32.12
CA CYS A 268 2.62 8.74 32.89
C CYS A 268 4.11 8.79 33.21
N ARG A 269 4.74 9.91 32.87
CA ARG A 269 6.11 10.28 33.25
C ARG A 269 6.11 11.59 34.01
N ASP A 270 7.28 12.03 34.47
CA ASP A 270 7.44 13.31 35.18
C ASP A 270 6.92 14.51 34.37
N SER A 271 6.96 14.44 33.04
CA SER A 271 6.47 15.48 32.12
C SER A 271 4.95 15.47 31.86
N GLY A 272 4.22 14.47 32.38
CA GLY A 272 2.78 14.32 32.18
C GLY A 272 2.38 12.92 31.72
N CYS A 273 1.08 12.78 31.42
CA CYS A 273 0.50 11.51 30.97
C CYS A 273 0.06 11.59 29.51
N THR A 274 0.35 10.52 28.77
CA THR A 274 -0.02 10.36 27.37
C THR A 274 -0.95 9.16 27.22
N LEU A 275 -2.02 9.33 26.46
CA LEU A 275 -2.91 8.24 26.06
C LEU A 275 -2.26 7.48 24.91
N GLU A 276 -2.02 6.19 25.12
CA GLU A 276 -1.53 5.32 24.05
C GLU A 276 -2.67 4.89 23.14
N LEU A 277 -2.41 4.88 21.84
CA LEU A 277 -3.37 4.56 20.80
C LEU A 277 -2.85 3.41 19.96
N LYS A 278 -3.76 2.53 19.57
CA LYS A 278 -3.56 1.58 18.48
C LYS A 278 -4.67 1.75 17.48
N MET A 279 -4.35 1.65 16.21
CA MET A 279 -5.29 1.84 15.11
C MET A 279 -5.04 0.78 14.05
N THR A 280 -6.10 0.30 13.45
CA THR A 280 -6.08 -0.55 12.27
C THR A 280 -6.83 0.16 11.15
N PHE A 281 -6.22 0.23 9.97
CA PHE A 281 -6.85 0.68 8.73
C PHE A 281 -6.66 -0.45 7.70
N GLY A 282 -7.67 -1.32 7.60
CA GLY A 282 -7.54 -2.68 7.12
C GLY A 282 -6.52 -3.42 7.99
N MET A 283 -5.36 -3.67 7.43
CA MET A 283 -4.27 -4.42 8.08
C MET A 283 -3.07 -3.57 8.43
N LYS A 284 -3.12 -2.30 8.04
CA LYS A 284 -2.10 -1.35 8.38
C LYS A 284 -2.31 -0.99 9.83
N THR A 285 -1.25 -1.05 10.61
CA THR A 285 -1.27 -0.69 12.02
C THR A 285 -0.67 0.68 12.19
N VAL A 286 -1.31 1.50 13.01
CA VAL A 286 -0.72 2.71 13.56
C VAL A 286 -0.72 2.56 15.07
N SER A 287 0.41 2.82 15.71
CA SER A 287 0.50 2.76 17.17
C SER A 287 1.30 3.93 17.70
N THR A 288 0.96 4.36 18.90
CA THR A 288 1.78 5.30 19.65
C THR A 288 2.54 4.55 20.74
N LEU A 289 3.67 5.14 21.13
CA LEU A 289 4.38 4.79 22.35
C LEU A 289 5.11 6.04 22.83
N ASP A 290 4.77 6.52 24.01
CA ASP A 290 5.45 7.60 24.71
C ASP A 290 5.57 8.88 23.84
N GLY A 291 4.44 9.29 23.25
CA GLY A 291 4.37 10.44 22.34
C GLY A 291 4.94 10.20 20.92
N SER A 292 5.58 9.05 20.68
CA SER A 292 6.11 8.64 19.37
C SER A 292 5.05 7.88 18.57
N LEU A 293 5.11 7.99 17.24
CA LEU A 293 4.16 7.35 16.33
C LEU A 293 4.87 6.31 15.44
N PHE A 294 4.22 5.18 15.22
CA PHE A 294 4.71 4.10 14.38
C PHE A 294 3.63 3.70 13.37
N VAL A 295 4.03 3.45 12.12
CA VAL A 295 3.15 2.93 11.07
C VAL A 295 3.73 1.60 10.59
N ASN A 296 2.98 0.50 10.75
CA ASN A 296 3.45 -0.86 10.48
C ASN A 296 4.77 -1.20 11.20
N GLY A 297 4.94 -0.70 12.43
CA GLY A 297 6.17 -0.86 13.21
C GLY A 297 7.33 0.05 12.78
N LEU A 298 7.20 0.81 11.70
CA LEU A 298 8.20 1.79 11.28
C LEU A 298 8.02 3.10 12.05
N PRO A 299 9.08 3.64 12.68
CA PRO A 299 8.99 4.90 13.40
C PRO A 299 8.75 6.08 12.44
N VAL A 300 7.81 6.95 12.78
CA VAL A 300 7.50 8.17 12.02
C VAL A 300 8.38 9.32 12.50
N PRO A 301 9.19 9.95 11.62
CA PRO A 301 10.01 11.09 12.01
C PRO A 301 9.16 12.29 12.48
N LEU A 302 9.51 12.83 13.64
CA LEU A 302 8.86 14.02 14.21
C LEU A 302 8.99 15.23 13.28
N GLY A 303 7.90 15.99 13.13
CA GLY A 303 7.87 17.27 12.41
C GLY A 303 7.95 17.17 10.89
N ARG A 304 7.99 15.96 10.29
CA ARG A 304 8.03 15.76 8.84
C ARG A 304 6.80 15.01 8.35
N PRO A 305 6.18 15.42 7.23
CA PRO A 305 5.14 14.63 6.60
C PRO A 305 5.64 13.22 6.29
N PHE A 306 4.82 12.22 6.59
CA PHE A 306 5.16 10.82 6.36
C PHE A 306 4.03 10.15 5.57
N TYR A 307 4.42 9.39 4.56
CA TYR A 307 3.51 8.73 3.63
C TYR A 307 3.93 7.27 3.52
N HIS A 308 3.08 6.35 3.95
CA HIS A 308 3.36 4.92 3.88
C HIS A 308 2.06 4.13 3.80
N ASN A 309 1.94 3.27 2.80
CA ASN A 309 0.77 2.39 2.62
C ASN A 309 -0.58 3.11 2.73
N GLU A 310 -0.77 4.25 2.04
CA GLU A 310 -2.01 5.04 2.07
C GLU A 310 -2.37 5.61 3.47
N ILE A 311 -1.43 5.59 4.41
CA ILE A 311 -1.49 6.35 5.65
C ILE A 311 -0.64 7.60 5.44
N VAL A 312 -1.24 8.75 5.73
CA VAL A 312 -0.60 10.06 5.66
C VAL A 312 -0.55 10.66 7.05
N VAL A 313 0.65 10.97 7.52
CA VAL A 313 0.87 11.64 8.81
C VAL A 313 1.33 13.07 8.56
N ARG A 314 0.68 14.04 9.20
CA ARG A 314 1.02 15.47 9.15
C ARG A 314 1.11 16.05 10.55
N TRP A 315 2.19 16.77 10.83
CA TRP A 315 2.38 17.48 12.09
C TRP A 315 1.78 18.89 11.97
N LEU A 316 0.83 19.22 12.84
CA LEU A 316 0.01 20.43 12.84
C LEU A 316 0.19 21.19 14.17
N GLY A 317 1.41 21.67 14.42
CA GLY A 317 1.77 22.27 15.71
C GLY A 317 1.80 21.20 16.80
N ASP A 318 0.95 21.35 17.80
CA ASP A 318 0.87 20.40 18.93
C ASP A 318 0.16 19.09 18.54
N PHE A 319 -0.66 19.13 17.49
CA PHE A 319 -1.39 17.98 16.99
C PHE A 319 -0.63 17.23 15.90
N VAL A 320 -0.90 15.92 15.80
CA VAL A 320 -0.59 15.10 14.64
C VAL A 320 -1.88 14.61 13.99
N SER A 321 -2.00 14.82 12.68
CA SER A 321 -3.07 14.30 11.83
C SER A 321 -2.62 12.98 11.21
N ILE A 322 -3.40 11.93 11.40
CA ILE A 322 -3.23 10.61 10.80
C ILE A 322 -4.43 10.37 9.90
N GLU A 323 -4.20 10.31 8.59
CA GLU A 323 -5.24 10.18 7.59
C GLU A 323 -5.09 8.86 6.86
N SER A 324 -6.19 8.11 6.76
CA SER A 324 -6.25 6.84 6.04
C SER A 324 -6.95 6.97 4.69
N GLY A 325 -6.69 6.03 3.78
CA GLY A 325 -7.45 5.88 2.55
C GLY A 325 -8.93 5.50 2.74
N LEU A 326 -9.38 5.21 3.98
CA LEU A 326 -10.77 4.84 4.33
C LEU A 326 -11.60 6.05 4.80
N ASP A 327 -11.16 7.26 4.49
CA ASP A 327 -11.78 8.53 4.91
C ASP A 327 -11.89 8.75 6.43
N VAL A 328 -11.09 8.02 7.21
CA VAL A 328 -10.91 8.23 8.65
C VAL A 328 -9.69 9.11 8.87
N ARG A 329 -9.88 10.21 9.61
CA ARG A 329 -8.82 11.11 10.08
C ARG A 329 -8.80 11.14 11.60
N VAL A 330 -7.61 11.03 12.17
CA VAL A 330 -7.38 11.09 13.61
C VAL A 330 -6.47 12.27 13.91
N LEU A 331 -6.89 13.16 14.80
CA LEU A 331 -6.05 14.24 15.33
C LEU A 331 -5.72 13.93 16.78
N TRP A 332 -4.44 13.86 17.11
CA TRP A 332 -3.97 13.57 18.45
C TRP A 332 -3.00 14.64 18.93
N ASP A 333 -3.17 15.12 20.16
CA ASP A 333 -2.35 16.17 20.77
C ASP A 333 -1.02 15.65 21.36
N ARG A 334 -0.73 14.35 21.22
CA ARG A 334 0.42 13.67 21.86
C ARG A 334 0.33 13.57 23.38
N GLY A 335 -0.80 13.97 23.94
CA GLY A 335 -1.21 13.80 25.31
C GLY A 335 -2.43 12.91 25.37
N ALA A 336 -3.51 13.42 25.96
CA ALA A 336 -4.74 12.67 26.23
C ALA A 336 -5.95 13.16 25.43
N THR A 337 -5.72 13.94 24.35
CA THR A 337 -6.79 14.45 23.48
C THR A 337 -6.74 13.83 22.11
N VAL A 338 -7.85 13.21 21.70
CA VAL A 338 -8.01 12.58 20.39
C VAL A 338 -9.31 13.03 19.77
N TYR A 339 -9.26 13.47 18.51
CA TYR A 339 -10.43 13.69 17.66
C TYR A 339 -10.43 12.67 16.54
N ILE A 340 -11.59 12.06 16.30
CA ILE A 340 -11.81 11.10 15.23
C ILE A 340 -12.83 11.72 14.29
N ASN A 341 -12.42 11.99 13.05
CA ASN A 341 -13.23 12.54 11.99
C ASN A 341 -13.54 11.46 10.95
N ILE A 342 -14.82 11.25 10.69
CA ILE A 342 -15.32 10.29 9.70
C ILE A 342 -16.31 10.97 8.74
N GLY A 343 -16.41 10.44 7.53
CA GLY A 343 -17.38 10.87 6.53
C GLY A 343 -18.77 10.25 6.71
N ILE A 344 -19.74 10.75 5.93
CA ILE A 344 -21.13 10.27 5.93
C ILE A 344 -21.28 8.78 5.58
N GLU A 345 -20.32 8.21 4.85
CA GLU A 345 -20.30 6.78 4.49
C GLU A 345 -20.20 5.85 5.71
N ALA A 346 -19.76 6.37 6.86
CA ALA A 346 -19.70 5.62 8.11
C ALA A 346 -21.01 5.66 8.92
N LYS A 347 -22.04 6.40 8.47
CA LYS A 347 -23.31 6.54 9.19
C LYS A 347 -24.01 5.19 9.35
N GLY A 348 -24.40 4.86 10.58
CA GLY A 348 -25.02 3.60 10.98
C GLY A 348 -24.07 2.40 10.96
N ASN A 349 -22.77 2.64 10.77
CA ASN A 349 -21.75 1.61 10.60
C ASN A 349 -20.58 1.79 11.58
N THR A 350 -20.74 2.59 12.65
CA THR A 350 -19.72 2.70 13.71
C THR A 350 -20.10 1.94 14.96
N GLN A 351 -19.09 1.61 15.76
CA GLN A 351 -19.18 0.89 17.03
C GLN A 351 -18.09 1.40 17.98
N GLY A 352 -18.23 1.17 19.28
CA GLY A 352 -17.26 1.59 20.30
C GLY A 352 -17.76 2.73 21.19
N LEU A 353 -16.86 3.28 22.00
CA LEU A 353 -17.14 4.41 22.91
C LEU A 353 -17.60 5.68 22.19
N CYS A 354 -17.35 5.81 20.89
CA CYS A 354 -17.79 6.92 20.04
C CYS A 354 -19.23 6.77 19.52
N GLY A 355 -19.93 5.68 19.86
CA GLY A 355 -21.34 5.47 19.50
C GLY A 355 -21.56 4.89 18.10
N VAL A 356 -22.83 4.80 17.70
CA VAL A 356 -23.27 4.10 16.47
C VAL A 356 -23.41 5.02 15.25
N TYR A 357 -23.20 6.32 15.42
CA TYR A 357 -23.27 7.37 14.41
C TYR A 357 -24.52 7.25 13.53
N ASN A 358 -25.69 7.50 14.09
CA ASN A 358 -26.96 7.45 13.38
C ASN A 358 -27.78 8.74 13.53
N GLU A 359 -27.17 9.81 14.08
CA GLU A 359 -27.78 11.10 14.43
C GLU A 359 -28.76 11.05 15.61
N ASP A 360 -28.77 9.98 16.42
CA ASP A 360 -29.53 9.89 17.67
C ASP A 360 -28.61 9.69 18.89
N PRO A 361 -28.33 10.74 19.67
CA PRO A 361 -27.46 10.60 20.84
C PRO A 361 -28.04 9.70 21.96
N ASN A 362 -29.33 9.33 21.91
CA ASN A 362 -29.97 8.54 22.97
C ASN A 362 -29.63 7.05 22.90
N ASP A 363 -29.14 6.55 21.76
CA ASP A 363 -28.76 5.15 21.57
C ASP A 363 -27.24 4.93 21.50
N ASP A 364 -26.46 6.00 21.70
CA ASP A 364 -25.00 5.97 21.64
C ASP A 364 -24.35 5.03 22.67
N PHE A 365 -25.05 4.69 23.75
CA PHE A 365 -24.58 3.73 24.76
C PHE A 365 -24.89 2.27 24.40
N THR A 366 -24.95 1.97 23.11
CA THR A 366 -25.11 0.62 22.57
C THR A 366 -23.86 -0.23 22.85
N MET A 367 -24.05 -1.39 23.49
CA MET A 367 -23.00 -2.36 23.79
C MET A 367 -22.73 -3.27 22.59
N PRO A 368 -21.63 -4.07 22.56
CA PRO A 368 -21.32 -4.94 21.42
C PRO A 368 -22.41 -5.93 21.00
N GLY A 369 -23.33 -6.29 21.91
CA GLY A 369 -24.48 -7.15 21.62
C GLY A 369 -25.67 -6.46 20.95
N GLY A 370 -25.64 -5.12 20.83
CA GLY A 370 -26.74 -4.30 20.33
C GLY A 370 -27.69 -3.79 21.42
N ASP A 371 -27.51 -4.22 22.67
CA ASP A 371 -28.33 -3.74 23.80
C ASP A 371 -27.86 -2.36 24.27
N LEU A 372 -28.82 -1.48 24.60
CA LEU A 372 -28.55 -0.16 25.16
C LEU A 372 -28.24 -0.28 26.67
N ALA A 373 -27.09 0.25 27.08
CA ALA A 373 -26.72 0.28 28.50
C ALA A 373 -27.48 1.36 29.27
N SER A 374 -27.97 1.03 30.46
CA SER A 374 -28.59 1.99 31.38
C SER A 374 -27.57 2.85 32.15
N LEU A 375 -26.30 2.43 32.19
CA LEU A 375 -25.22 3.07 32.94
C LEU A 375 -23.98 3.22 32.05
N VAL A 376 -23.35 4.38 32.12
CA VAL A 376 -22.10 4.69 31.37
C VAL A 376 -20.97 3.73 31.74
N THR A 377 -20.91 3.28 32.99
CA THR A 377 -19.91 2.29 33.43
C THR A 377 -20.10 0.94 32.75
N ASN A 378 -21.33 0.46 32.66
CA ASN A 378 -21.66 -0.78 31.93
C ASN A 378 -21.32 -0.64 30.45
N PHE A 379 -21.72 0.48 29.83
CA PHE A 379 -21.36 0.80 28.45
C PHE A 379 -19.85 0.77 28.24
N GLY A 380 -19.09 1.54 29.01
CA GLY A 380 -17.65 1.66 28.82
C GLY A 380 -16.89 0.35 29.09
N ASN A 381 -17.26 -0.37 30.15
CA ASN A 381 -16.64 -1.67 30.46
C ASN A 381 -16.94 -2.72 29.39
N SER A 382 -18.09 -2.66 28.72
CA SER A 382 -18.46 -3.60 27.65
C SER A 382 -17.56 -3.50 26.41
N TRP A 383 -16.88 -2.36 26.20
CA TRP A 383 -15.99 -2.11 25.06
C TRP A 383 -14.51 -2.42 25.35
N ARG A 384 -14.22 -3.12 26.45
CA ARG A 384 -12.86 -3.53 26.83
C ARG A 384 -12.26 -4.51 25.82
N VAL A 385 -10.99 -4.30 25.49
CA VAL A 385 -10.19 -5.16 24.61
C VAL A 385 -9.29 -6.06 25.45
N MET A 386 -9.60 -7.35 25.49
CA MET A 386 -8.89 -8.31 26.34
C MET A 386 -7.47 -8.59 25.84
N GLU A 387 -7.23 -8.43 24.55
CA GLU A 387 -5.96 -8.70 23.86
C GLU A 387 -4.84 -7.72 24.25
N LEU A 388 -5.19 -6.54 24.76
CA LEU A 388 -4.21 -5.51 25.13
C LEU A 388 -3.56 -5.74 26.50
N GLN A 389 -4.07 -6.68 27.31
CA GLN A 389 -3.49 -7.17 28.57
C GLN A 389 -2.78 -6.09 29.42
N ILE A 390 -3.49 -4.99 29.69
CA ILE A 390 -2.92 -3.86 30.44
C ILE A 390 -2.81 -4.23 31.94
N PRO A 391 -1.64 -4.09 32.57
CA PRO A 391 -1.49 -4.33 34.01
C PRO A 391 -2.40 -3.43 34.84
N GLY A 392 -3.03 -3.96 35.89
CA GLY A 392 -3.92 -3.19 36.77
C GLY A 392 -5.28 -2.84 36.16
N CYS A 393 -5.61 -3.38 34.99
CA CYS A 393 -6.89 -3.19 34.32
C CYS A 393 -8.05 -3.85 35.10
N HIS A 394 -9.06 -3.04 35.45
CA HIS A 394 -10.24 -3.42 36.20
C HIS A 394 -11.47 -2.67 35.69
N ASP A 395 -12.65 -3.20 35.99
CA ASP A 395 -13.92 -2.59 35.59
C ASP A 395 -14.17 -1.31 36.40
N VAL A 396 -14.65 -0.28 35.70
CA VAL A 396 -15.00 1.01 36.31
C VAL A 396 -16.34 0.88 37.02
N VAL A 397 -16.39 1.20 38.31
CA VAL A 397 -17.62 1.15 39.12
C VAL A 397 -18.31 2.54 39.20
N GLY A 398 -17.57 3.61 38.91
CA GLY A 398 -18.08 4.98 38.83
C GLY A 398 -16.95 5.99 38.70
N VAL A 399 -17.25 7.20 38.23
CA VAL A 399 -16.30 8.32 38.19
C VAL A 399 -16.66 9.27 39.32
N GLY A 400 -15.91 9.22 40.41
CA GLY A 400 -16.01 10.22 41.48
C GLY A 400 -15.39 11.56 41.04
N SER A 401 -15.93 12.67 41.51
CA SER A 401 -15.35 13.98 41.22
C SER A 401 -14.11 14.23 42.08
N THR A 402 -13.01 14.66 41.46
CA THR A 402 -11.82 15.12 42.18
C THR A 402 -12.13 16.33 43.08
N CYS A 403 -13.19 17.09 42.79
CA CYS A 403 -13.61 18.22 43.62
C CYS A 403 -14.16 17.78 44.98
N ASP A 404 -14.64 16.54 45.10
CA ASP A 404 -15.21 16.00 46.35
C ASP A 404 -14.14 15.39 47.27
N ARG A 405 -12.87 15.38 46.83
CA ARG A 405 -11.75 14.85 47.58
C ARG A 405 -11.42 15.72 48.79
N LYS A 406 -11.73 15.20 49.98
CA LYS A 406 -11.44 15.87 51.26
C LYS A 406 -9.95 15.93 51.58
N ASP A 407 -9.14 15.07 50.97
CA ASP A 407 -7.69 15.01 51.17
C ASP A 407 -6.92 16.11 50.40
N ILE A 408 -7.58 16.87 49.53
CA ILE A 408 -6.98 18.01 48.81
C ILE A 408 -7.76 19.29 49.17
N PRO A 409 -7.42 19.96 50.28
CA PRO A 409 -8.16 21.13 50.76
C PRO A 409 -8.22 22.25 49.71
N GLY A 410 -9.43 22.79 49.49
CA GLY A 410 -9.63 23.92 48.58
C GLY A 410 -9.60 23.57 47.08
N ILE A 411 -9.42 22.31 46.69
CA ILE A 411 -9.35 21.92 45.27
C ILE A 411 -10.56 22.38 44.46
N ALA A 412 -11.77 22.26 45.02
CA ALA A 412 -13.00 22.70 44.38
C ALA A 412 -13.02 24.22 44.15
N ALA A 413 -12.61 25.01 45.14
CA ALA A 413 -12.56 26.46 45.04
C ALA A 413 -11.51 26.93 44.01
N THR A 414 -10.34 26.29 44.01
CA THR A 414 -9.27 26.56 43.04
C THR A 414 -9.71 26.22 41.63
N ALA A 415 -10.28 25.02 41.41
CA ALA A 415 -10.81 24.61 40.12
C ALA A 415 -11.90 25.56 39.61
N ALA A 416 -12.87 25.91 40.47
CA ALA A 416 -13.92 26.86 40.13
C ALA A 416 -13.37 28.24 39.72
N SER A 417 -12.38 28.75 40.44
CA SER A 417 -11.72 30.03 40.12
C SER A 417 -11.04 30.03 38.75
N HIS A 418 -10.35 28.93 38.42
CA HIS A 418 -9.70 28.78 37.11
C HIS A 418 -10.71 28.56 35.98
N CYS A 419 -11.63 27.61 36.12
CA CYS A 419 -12.60 27.24 35.09
C CYS A 419 -13.61 28.36 34.79
N ARG A 420 -13.95 29.20 35.78
CA ARG A 420 -14.84 30.36 35.59
C ARG A 420 -14.34 31.33 34.51
N ARG A 421 -13.05 31.32 34.17
CA ARG A 421 -12.50 32.12 33.07
C ARG A 421 -13.14 31.81 31.71
N LEU A 422 -13.62 30.59 31.49
CA LEU A 422 -14.36 30.22 30.27
C LEU A 422 -15.73 30.90 30.17
N LEU A 423 -16.26 31.39 31.30
CA LEU A 423 -17.52 32.13 31.37
C LEU A 423 -17.33 33.65 31.23
N MET A 424 -16.08 34.11 31.06
CA MET A 424 -15.73 35.52 31.04
C MET A 424 -15.10 35.90 29.69
N ILE A 425 -14.87 37.20 29.49
CA ILE A 425 -14.14 37.74 28.34
C ILE A 425 -12.73 37.11 28.29
N PRO A 426 -12.24 36.67 27.11
CA PRO A 426 -12.83 36.84 25.78
C PRO A 426 -13.75 35.71 25.30
N PHE A 427 -14.01 34.69 26.13
CA PHE A 427 -14.72 33.46 25.75
C PHE A 427 -16.24 33.63 25.68
N ASP A 428 -16.80 34.61 26.38
CA ASP A 428 -18.22 34.99 26.35
C ASP A 428 -18.76 35.22 24.92
N ARG A 429 -17.90 35.75 24.04
CA ARG A 429 -18.22 35.95 22.62
C ARG A 429 -18.57 34.66 21.87
N CYS A 430 -18.12 33.50 22.37
CA CYS A 430 -18.37 32.20 21.75
C CYS A 430 -19.62 31.50 22.31
N HIS A 431 -20.21 31.98 23.41
CA HIS A 431 -21.30 31.27 24.10
C HIS A 431 -22.57 31.11 23.27
N GLY A 432 -22.79 32.01 22.30
CA GLY A 432 -23.90 31.88 21.34
C GLY A 432 -23.71 30.77 20.29
N GLN A 433 -22.50 30.20 20.18
CA GLN A 433 -22.16 29.13 19.23
C GLN A 433 -21.78 27.82 19.93
N VAL A 434 -21.15 27.91 21.10
CA VAL A 434 -20.71 26.77 21.92
C VAL A 434 -21.18 27.01 23.33
N SER A 435 -21.98 26.07 23.87
CA SER A 435 -22.38 26.13 25.28
C SER A 435 -21.14 26.08 26.17
N ALA A 436 -21.06 27.00 27.13
CA ALA A 436 -20.04 26.98 28.18
C ALA A 436 -20.52 26.31 29.48
N ALA A 437 -21.78 25.83 29.48
CA ALA A 437 -22.41 25.12 30.59
C ALA A 437 -22.02 23.65 30.64
#